data_AF-A0A843FCD8-F1
#
_entry.id   AF-A0A843FCD8-F1
#
_cell.length_a   1.000
_cell.length_b   1.000
_cell.length_c   1.000
_cell.angle_alpha   90.00
_cell.angle_beta   90.00
_cell.angle_gamma   90.00
#
_symmetry.space_group_name_H-M   'P 1'
#
loop_
_entity.id
_entity.type
_entity.pdbx_description
1 polymer ?
#
loop_
_entity_poly.entity_id
_entity_poly.type
_entity_poly.pdbx_seq_one_letter_code
_entity_poly.pdbx_strand_id
1 'polypeptide(L)'
;MDKEEIIEKLLAGEMKLYQIDKFTESATEALDIRREFIERHSNCQLDKIADYTLDMELAFAKNIENPIGTVQIPIGVAGPLRVNGEYAKDDFFVPLATSEGALLASVNRGCSAITAAGGANARVIGDKMTRAPAIKTESVVEAVKVKQWFEEKFDELKEIAESTTSHGKLVKIDPIIIVGNYVYPRFVYSTGDSMGMNMVTIATEKVLAKLYEDLGVHALALSGNLCVDKKPAAINIVEGRGKTVVADILIPEAIVRAKLKTTAKAIEEVNVAKNL
;
A
#
# COMPACT_ATOMS: atom_id res chain seq x y z
N MET A 1 29.54 14.05 21.73
CA MET A 1 30.31 12.78 21.65
C MET A 1 30.90 12.77 20.27
N ASP A 2 32.18 12.42 20.11
CA ASP A 2 32.80 12.46 18.79
C ASP A 2 32.31 11.30 17.90
N LYS A 3 32.37 11.49 16.59
CA LYS A 3 31.97 10.48 15.59
C LYS A 3 32.73 9.17 15.77
N GLU A 4 34.04 9.23 15.99
CA GLU A 4 34.87 8.02 16.14
C GLU A 4 34.46 7.24 17.39
N GLU A 5 34.23 7.93 18.50
CA GLU A 5 33.75 7.34 19.76
C GLU A 5 32.40 6.65 19.60
N ILE A 6 31.49 7.23 18.81
CA ILE A 6 30.19 6.61 18.48
C ILE A 6 30.42 5.30 17.72
N ILE A 7 31.26 5.32 16.68
CA ILE A 7 31.53 4.16 15.83
C ILE A 7 32.19 3.03 16.63
N GLU A 8 33.18 3.33 17.48
CA GLU A 8 33.83 2.35 18.35
C GLU A 8 32.83 1.70 19.31
N LYS A 9 31.96 2.49 19.96
CA LYS A 9 30.89 1.97 20.83
C LYS A 9 29.88 1.10 20.09
N LEU A 10 29.56 1.42 18.83
CA LEU A 10 28.70 0.59 17.98
C LEU A 10 29.38 -0.74 17.63
N LEU A 11 30.67 -0.72 17.27
CA LEU A 11 31.46 -1.92 16.97
C LEU A 11 31.62 -2.83 18.19
N ALA A 12 31.78 -2.26 19.38
CA ALA A 12 31.83 -2.97 20.65
C ALA A 12 30.44 -3.50 21.10
N GLY A 13 29.35 -3.07 20.46
CA GLY A 13 27.98 -3.46 20.81
C GLY A 13 27.39 -2.72 22.02
N GLU A 14 28.12 -1.73 22.55
CA GLU A 14 27.76 -0.88 23.69
C GLU A 14 26.70 0.18 23.33
N MET A 15 26.54 0.47 22.04
CA MET A 15 25.54 1.39 21.49
C MET A 15 24.66 0.71 20.42
N LYS A 16 23.43 1.20 20.25
CA LYS A 16 22.51 0.80 19.19
C LYS A 16 22.33 1.92 18.17
N LEU A 17 22.04 1.57 16.91
CA LEU A 17 21.93 2.51 15.78
C LEU A 17 20.94 3.65 16.03
N TYR A 18 19.79 3.38 16.65
CA TYR A 18 18.76 4.40 16.93
C TYR A 18 19.19 5.43 18.00
N GLN A 19 20.29 5.18 18.72
CA GLN A 19 20.78 6.10 19.74
C GLN A 19 21.67 7.19 19.15
N ILE A 20 22.19 7.01 17.93
CA ILE A 20 23.08 7.96 17.25
C ILE A 20 22.40 9.33 17.14
N ASP A 21 21.11 9.34 16.82
CA ASP A 21 20.29 10.55 16.67
C ASP A 21 20.25 11.45 17.92
N LYS A 22 20.59 10.94 19.10
CA LYS A 22 20.69 11.73 20.34
C LYS A 22 22.00 12.49 20.48
N PHE A 23 22.99 12.15 19.66
CA PHE A 23 24.36 12.63 19.76
C PHE A 23 24.83 13.39 18.51
N THR A 24 23.94 13.56 17.53
CA THR A 24 24.15 14.27 16.26
C THR A 24 23.18 15.43 16.13
N GLU A 25 23.56 16.46 15.38
CA GLU A 25 22.73 17.67 15.19
C GLU A 25 21.76 17.55 14.02
N SER A 26 22.00 16.62 13.09
CA SER A 26 21.19 16.42 11.88
C SER A 26 20.99 14.93 11.55
N ALA A 27 19.90 14.61 10.85
CA ALA A 27 19.68 13.26 10.33
C ALA A 27 20.74 12.85 9.30
N THR A 28 21.30 13.83 8.57
CA THR A 28 22.39 13.61 7.62
C THR A 28 23.67 13.16 8.33
N GLU A 29 24.06 13.82 9.41
CA GLU A 29 25.21 13.41 10.22
C GLU A 29 25.00 12.01 10.82
N ALA A 30 23.82 11.76 11.40
CA ALA A 30 23.49 10.43 11.93
C ALA A 30 23.56 9.33 10.86
N LEU A 31 23.07 9.62 9.65
CA LEU A 31 23.14 8.73 8.49
C LEU A 31 24.57 8.43 8.10
N ASP A 32 25.44 9.44 8.01
CA ASP A 32 26.84 9.26 7.63
C ASP A 32 27.59 8.40 8.65
N ILE A 33 27.35 8.63 9.95
CA ILE A 33 27.90 7.79 11.03
C ILE A 33 27.40 6.35 10.91
N ARG A 34 26.09 6.14 10.69
CA ARG A 34 25.52 4.80 10.48
C ARG A 34 26.16 4.11 9.27
N ARG A 35 26.30 4.81 8.15
CA ARG A 35 26.91 4.27 6.93
C ARG A 35 28.35 3.84 7.20
N GLU A 36 29.16 4.71 7.80
CA GLU A 36 30.57 4.39 8.09
C GLU A 36 30.71 3.23 9.08
N PHE A 37 29.86 3.16 10.10
CA PHE A 37 29.80 1.99 10.97
C PHE A 37 29.55 0.70 10.18
N ILE A 38 28.59 0.69 9.25
CA ILE A 38 28.30 -0.49 8.43
C ILE A 38 29.47 -0.82 7.51
N GLU A 39 30.11 0.18 6.88
CA GLU A 39 31.31 0.00 6.05
C GLU A 39 32.43 -0.70 6.82
N ARG A 40 32.74 -0.23 8.03
CA ARG A 40 33.76 -0.85 8.90
C ARG A 40 33.35 -2.23 9.38
N HIS A 41 32.09 -2.40 9.80
CA HIS A 41 31.59 -3.68 10.31
C HIS A 41 31.58 -4.78 9.24
N SER A 42 31.21 -4.43 8.01
CA SER A 42 31.09 -5.38 6.89
C SER A 42 32.33 -5.42 5.98
N ASN A 43 33.33 -4.58 6.23
CA ASN A 43 34.53 -4.42 5.41
C ASN A 43 34.18 -4.18 3.92
N CYS A 44 33.27 -3.24 3.66
CA CYS A 44 32.85 -2.84 2.31
C CYS A 44 32.76 -1.32 2.16
N GLN A 45 32.64 -0.83 0.94
CA GLN A 45 32.44 0.59 0.62
C GLN A 45 31.01 0.80 0.10
N LEU A 46 30.35 1.88 0.55
CA LEU A 46 28.95 2.20 0.26
C LEU A 46 28.79 3.51 -0.52
N ASP A 47 29.84 3.94 -1.24
CA ASP A 47 29.88 5.20 -2.00
C ASP A 47 28.66 5.44 -2.91
N LYS A 48 28.12 4.37 -3.52
CA LYS A 48 27.00 4.49 -4.47
C LYS A 48 25.67 4.79 -3.83
N ILE A 49 25.45 4.33 -2.59
CA ILE A 49 24.22 4.67 -1.86
C ILE A 49 24.37 5.99 -1.11
N ALA A 50 25.60 6.49 -0.95
CA ALA A 50 25.91 7.79 -0.35
C ALA A 50 25.64 8.98 -1.30
N ASP A 51 25.69 8.73 -2.61
CA ASP A 51 25.43 9.74 -3.64
C ASP A 51 23.92 9.83 -3.93
N TYR A 52 23.24 10.71 -3.19
CA TYR A 52 21.82 10.95 -3.30
C TYR A 52 21.47 12.44 -3.24
N THR A 53 20.32 12.78 -3.82
CA THR A 53 19.76 14.15 -3.82
C THR A 53 18.51 14.28 -2.94
N LEU A 54 18.10 13.20 -2.28
CA LEU A 54 16.93 13.18 -1.41
C LEU A 54 17.19 13.98 -0.14
N ASP A 55 16.20 14.76 0.29
CA ASP A 55 16.21 15.41 1.60
C ASP A 55 16.07 14.36 2.71
N MET A 56 17.18 14.06 3.38
CA MET A 56 17.23 13.02 4.40
C MET A 56 16.64 13.46 5.74
N GLU A 57 16.48 14.75 6.00
CA GLU A 57 15.77 15.25 7.19
C GLU A 57 14.28 14.93 7.07
N LEU A 58 13.69 15.22 5.90
CA LEU A 58 12.30 14.87 5.60
C LEU A 58 12.08 13.36 5.56
N ALA A 59 13.00 12.61 4.92
CA ALA A 59 12.88 11.16 4.82
C ALA A 59 12.97 10.49 6.20
N PHE A 60 13.88 10.93 7.08
CA PHE A 60 13.99 10.42 8.43
C PHE A 60 12.72 10.67 9.26
N ALA A 61 12.10 11.84 9.11
CA ALA A 61 10.91 12.19 9.88
C ALA A 61 9.66 11.37 9.51
N LYS A 62 9.57 10.84 8.28
CA LYS A 62 8.29 10.31 7.74
C LYS A 62 8.38 9.02 6.92
N ASN A 63 9.56 8.62 6.44
CA ASN A 63 9.69 7.61 5.40
C ASN A 63 10.58 6.42 5.76
N ILE A 64 11.62 6.61 6.59
CA ILE A 64 12.60 5.56 6.90
C ILE A 64 13.24 5.77 8.28
N GLU A 65 13.51 4.68 8.98
CA GLU A 65 14.35 4.64 10.17
C GLU A 65 15.78 4.19 9.84
N ASN A 66 16.77 4.62 10.62
CA ASN A 66 18.18 4.28 10.47
C ASN A 66 18.72 4.40 9.02
N PRO A 67 18.49 5.51 8.31
CA PRO A 67 18.97 5.63 6.93
C PRO A 67 20.50 5.53 6.87
N ILE A 68 20.99 4.96 5.76
CA ILE A 68 22.42 4.88 5.40
C ILE A 68 22.69 5.38 3.96
N GLY A 69 21.66 5.84 3.25
CA GLY A 69 21.75 6.21 1.84
C GLY A 69 20.44 5.98 1.08
N THR A 70 20.53 5.97 -0.25
CA THR A 70 19.39 5.67 -1.14
C THR A 70 19.76 4.65 -2.22
N VAL A 71 18.76 3.95 -2.76
CA VAL A 71 18.92 3.13 -3.96
C VAL A 71 18.47 3.92 -5.19
N GLN A 72 19.24 3.84 -6.27
CA GLN A 72 18.89 4.43 -7.55
C GLN A 72 18.20 3.39 -8.43
N ILE A 73 16.97 3.67 -8.87
CA ILE A 73 16.19 2.80 -9.76
C ILE A 73 16.04 3.50 -11.12
N PRO A 74 16.38 2.87 -12.26
CA PRO A 74 16.19 3.47 -13.57
C PRO A 74 14.72 3.83 -13.81
N ILE A 75 14.49 5.03 -14.35
CA ILE A 75 13.15 5.53 -14.70
C ILE A 75 13.10 5.76 -16.20
N GLY A 76 12.08 5.19 -16.84
CA GLY A 76 11.75 5.49 -18.24
C GLY A 76 10.32 5.99 -18.38
N VAL A 77 9.92 6.27 -19.62
CA VAL A 77 8.59 6.78 -19.97
C VAL A 77 7.96 5.95 -21.08
N ALA A 78 6.68 5.58 -20.91
CA ALA A 78 5.88 4.92 -21.92
C ALA A 78 4.70 5.80 -22.34
N GLY A 79 4.46 5.96 -23.64
CA GLY A 79 3.34 6.75 -24.15
C GLY A 79 3.50 7.27 -25.58
N PRO A 80 2.52 8.06 -26.06
CA PRO A 80 1.31 8.45 -25.34
C PRO A 80 0.33 7.29 -25.14
N LEU A 81 -0.31 7.24 -23.98
CA LEU A 81 -1.44 6.37 -23.65
C LEU A 81 -2.73 7.20 -23.59
N ARG A 82 -3.58 7.08 -24.62
CA ARG A 82 -4.91 7.70 -24.63
C ARG A 82 -5.83 6.99 -23.65
N VAL A 83 -6.34 7.72 -22.66
CA VAL A 83 -7.31 7.22 -21.69
C VAL A 83 -8.64 7.95 -21.84
N ASN A 84 -9.73 7.20 -21.96
CA ASN A 84 -11.11 7.67 -22.03
C ASN A 84 -11.83 7.38 -20.70
N GLY A 85 -11.29 7.95 -19.62
CA GLY A 85 -11.75 7.76 -18.25
C GLY A 85 -12.81 8.76 -17.80
N GLU A 86 -13.31 8.57 -16.57
CA GLU A 86 -14.14 9.60 -15.91
C GLU A 86 -13.27 10.76 -15.41
N TYR A 87 -12.15 10.44 -14.76
CA TYR A 87 -11.21 11.39 -14.15
C TYR A 87 -9.97 11.69 -15.02
N ALA A 88 -9.67 10.86 -16.01
CA ALA A 88 -8.52 11.01 -16.89
C ALA A 88 -8.98 10.94 -18.36
N LYS A 89 -8.78 12.02 -19.12
CA LYS A 89 -9.30 12.19 -20.50
C LYS A 89 -8.24 12.85 -21.39
N ASP A 90 -7.10 12.19 -21.56
CA ASP A 90 -5.98 12.75 -22.32
C ASP A 90 -5.01 11.65 -22.80
N ASP A 91 -3.98 12.08 -23.52
CA ASP A 91 -2.76 11.34 -23.83
C ASP A 91 -1.74 11.46 -22.70
N PHE A 92 -1.48 10.36 -22.00
CA PHE A 92 -0.55 10.34 -20.87
C PHE A 92 0.80 9.74 -21.26
N PHE A 93 1.87 10.35 -20.77
CA PHE A 93 3.21 9.75 -20.73
C PHE A 93 3.45 9.22 -19.32
N VAL A 94 3.49 7.89 -19.18
CA VAL A 94 3.53 7.20 -17.90
C VAL A 94 4.98 6.93 -17.47
N PRO A 95 5.45 7.50 -16.35
CA PRO A 95 6.76 7.17 -15.81
C PRO A 95 6.74 5.78 -15.16
N LEU A 96 7.77 4.98 -15.42
CA LEU A 96 7.92 3.64 -14.85
C LEU A 96 9.34 3.46 -14.33
N ALA A 97 9.47 3.13 -13.04
CA ALA A 97 10.75 2.80 -12.41
C ALA A 97 10.94 1.27 -12.38
N THR A 98 11.97 0.75 -13.04
CA THR A 98 12.22 -0.70 -13.12
C THR A 98 13.68 -1.02 -13.45
N SER A 99 14.14 -2.20 -13.05
CA SER A 99 15.40 -2.81 -13.51
C SER A 99 15.19 -3.91 -14.56
N GLU A 100 13.93 -4.26 -14.87
CA GLU A 100 13.61 -5.33 -15.81
C GLU A 100 13.73 -4.86 -17.27
N GLY A 101 14.63 -5.51 -18.03
CA GLY A 101 14.79 -5.28 -19.46
C GLY A 101 13.51 -5.60 -20.24
N ALA A 102 13.30 -4.88 -21.35
CA ALA A 102 12.14 -5.01 -22.25
C ALA A 102 10.74 -4.69 -21.66
N LEU A 103 10.56 -4.59 -20.34
CA LEU A 103 9.28 -4.23 -19.73
C LEU A 103 8.74 -2.91 -20.30
N LEU A 104 9.55 -1.86 -20.26
CA LEU A 104 9.14 -0.52 -20.71
C LEU A 104 8.82 -0.48 -22.21
N ALA A 105 9.62 -1.16 -23.02
CA ALA A 105 9.41 -1.25 -24.46
C ALA A 105 8.11 -2.00 -24.79
N SER A 106 7.80 -3.07 -24.05
CA SER A 106 6.56 -3.83 -24.18
C SER A 106 5.34 -2.98 -23.81
N VAL A 107 5.37 -2.27 -22.68
CA VAL A 107 4.30 -1.35 -22.27
C VAL A 107 4.11 -0.24 -23.31
N ASN A 108 5.19 0.38 -23.79
CA ASN A 108 5.14 1.45 -24.79
C ASN A 108 4.52 0.98 -26.13
N ARG A 109 4.82 -0.26 -26.55
CA ARG A 109 4.18 -0.88 -27.72
C ARG A 109 2.67 -1.06 -27.51
N GLY A 110 2.26 -1.45 -26.30
CA GLY A 110 0.85 -1.51 -25.88
C GLY A 110 0.17 -0.14 -25.95
N CYS A 111 0.78 0.90 -25.36
CA CYS A 111 0.29 2.28 -25.43
C CYS A 111 0.10 2.74 -26.88
N SER A 112 1.07 2.45 -27.75
CA SER A 112 0.97 2.80 -29.17
C SER A 112 -0.19 2.11 -29.91
N ALA A 113 -0.52 0.87 -29.53
CA ALA A 113 -1.68 0.17 -30.09
C ALA A 113 -3.00 0.72 -29.55
N ILE A 114 -3.07 0.98 -28.24
CA ILE A 114 -4.23 1.55 -27.55
C ILE A 114 -4.58 2.93 -28.11
N THR A 115 -3.60 3.83 -28.16
CA THR A 115 -3.78 5.21 -28.64
C THR A 115 -4.18 5.25 -30.11
N ALA A 116 -3.57 4.41 -30.95
CA ALA A 116 -3.95 4.31 -32.35
C ALA A 116 -5.36 3.75 -32.57
N ALA A 117 -5.89 2.98 -31.61
CA ALA A 117 -7.26 2.46 -31.63
C ALA A 117 -8.30 3.43 -31.03
N GLY A 118 -7.90 4.65 -30.66
CA GLY A 118 -8.79 5.67 -30.09
C GLY A 118 -8.80 5.74 -28.56
N GLY A 119 -7.94 4.96 -27.89
CA GLY A 119 -7.78 4.95 -26.44
C GLY A 119 -8.60 3.89 -25.71
N ALA A 120 -8.18 3.60 -24.48
CA ALA A 120 -8.85 2.63 -23.61
C ALA A 120 -9.87 3.34 -22.72
N ASN A 121 -11.06 2.75 -22.54
CA ASN A 121 -12.00 3.22 -21.53
C ASN A 121 -11.55 2.69 -20.16
N ALA A 122 -11.67 3.51 -19.13
CA ALA A 122 -11.34 3.10 -17.75
C ALA A 122 -12.37 3.67 -16.77
N ARG A 123 -12.81 2.86 -15.80
CA ARG A 123 -13.75 3.27 -14.73
C ARG A 123 -13.31 2.74 -13.39
N VAL A 124 -13.49 3.57 -12.35
CA VAL A 124 -13.32 3.16 -10.95
C VAL A 124 -14.68 2.67 -10.46
N ILE A 125 -14.77 1.39 -10.09
CA ILE A 125 -16.02 0.76 -9.63
C ILE A 125 -16.03 0.51 -8.12
N GLY A 126 -14.91 0.77 -7.45
CA GLY A 126 -14.78 0.69 -6.01
C GLY A 126 -13.66 1.57 -5.52
N ASP A 127 -13.90 2.27 -4.42
CA ASP A 127 -12.90 3.05 -3.72
C ASP A 127 -13.11 2.92 -2.22
N LYS A 128 -12.32 2.03 -1.60
CA LYS A 128 -12.45 1.74 -0.18
C LYS A 128 -11.17 1.20 0.42
N MET A 129 -10.77 1.71 1.58
CA MET A 129 -9.73 1.09 2.40
C MET A 129 -10.34 0.27 3.52
N THR A 130 -9.63 -0.76 3.96
CA THR A 130 -10.16 -1.71 4.94
C THR A 130 -9.20 -1.98 6.09
N ARG A 131 -9.78 -2.19 7.26
CA ARG A 131 -9.13 -2.65 8.48
C ARG A 131 -10.01 -3.71 9.12
N ALA A 132 -9.43 -4.82 9.54
CA ALA A 132 -10.18 -5.89 10.18
C ALA A 132 -9.40 -6.38 11.41
N PRO A 133 -9.79 -5.98 12.63
CA PRO A 133 -9.21 -6.50 13.85
C PRO A 133 -9.57 -7.97 14.08
N ALA A 134 -8.81 -8.62 14.95
CA ALA A 134 -9.17 -9.92 15.51
C ALA A 134 -9.62 -9.70 16.95
N ILE A 135 -10.84 -10.13 17.27
CA ILE A 135 -11.43 -9.98 18.60
C ILE A 135 -11.64 -11.39 19.16
N LYS A 136 -11.25 -11.63 20.41
CA LYS A 136 -11.50 -12.90 21.11
C LYS A 136 -12.57 -12.68 22.16
N THR A 137 -13.54 -13.56 22.18
CA THR A 137 -14.62 -13.59 23.17
C THR A 137 -14.54 -14.86 24.02
N GLU A 138 -15.28 -14.92 25.12
CA GLU A 138 -15.26 -16.10 26.01
C GLU A 138 -15.94 -17.32 25.39
N SER A 139 -16.94 -17.10 24.53
CA SER A 139 -17.72 -18.16 23.90
C SER A 139 -18.29 -17.73 22.55
N VAL A 140 -18.80 -18.68 21.76
CA VAL A 140 -19.51 -18.37 20.52
C VAL A 140 -20.77 -17.51 20.75
N VAL A 141 -21.40 -17.61 21.92
CA VAL A 141 -22.57 -16.80 22.27
C VAL A 141 -22.16 -15.33 22.39
N GLU A 142 -21.03 -15.06 23.04
CA GLU A 142 -20.47 -13.71 23.15
C GLU A 142 -19.97 -13.20 21.79
N ALA A 143 -19.41 -14.06 20.94
CA ALA A 143 -19.03 -13.70 19.57
C ALA A 143 -20.24 -13.21 18.74
N VAL A 144 -21.38 -13.86 18.87
CA VAL A 144 -22.63 -13.45 18.22
C VAL A 144 -23.13 -12.10 18.77
N LYS A 145 -23.07 -11.89 20.09
CA LYS A 145 -23.42 -10.60 20.70
C LYS A 145 -22.54 -9.47 20.19
N VAL A 146 -21.22 -9.68 20.09
CA VAL A 146 -20.29 -8.68 19.54
C VAL A 146 -20.62 -8.37 18.08
N LYS A 147 -20.95 -9.37 17.27
CA LYS A 147 -21.40 -9.14 15.89
C LYS A 147 -22.68 -8.29 15.85
N GLN A 148 -23.70 -8.66 16.63
CA GLN A 148 -24.96 -7.92 16.70
C GLN A 148 -24.73 -6.47 17.16
N TRP A 149 -23.85 -6.26 18.14
CA TRP A 149 -23.48 -4.93 18.61
C TRP A 149 -22.90 -4.04 17.48
N PHE A 150 -22.03 -4.58 16.62
CA PHE A 150 -21.52 -3.83 15.46
C PHE A 150 -22.62 -3.50 14.44
N GLU A 151 -23.59 -4.40 14.23
CA GLU A 151 -24.70 -4.22 13.29
C GLU A 151 -25.71 -3.18 13.82
N GLU A 152 -26.10 -3.30 15.09
CA GLU A 152 -27.11 -2.43 15.72
C GLU A 152 -26.60 -1.01 15.99
N LYS A 153 -25.30 -0.86 16.32
CA LYS A 153 -24.71 0.44 16.65
C LYS A 153 -24.00 1.13 15.51
N PHE A 154 -24.14 0.66 14.27
CA PHE A 154 -23.34 1.15 13.15
C PHE A 154 -23.26 2.69 13.05
N ASP A 155 -24.38 3.39 13.21
CA ASP A 155 -24.42 4.85 13.12
C ASP A 155 -23.62 5.55 14.23
N GLU A 156 -23.70 5.06 15.48
CA GLU A 156 -22.88 5.55 16.61
C GLU A 156 -21.39 5.30 16.33
N LEU A 157 -21.05 4.07 15.90
CA LEU A 157 -19.65 3.70 15.62
C LEU A 157 -19.06 4.48 14.45
N LYS A 158 -19.91 4.84 13.48
CA LYS A 158 -19.53 5.70 12.36
C LYS A 158 -19.15 7.09 12.85
N GLU A 159 -19.96 7.73 13.69
CA GLU A 159 -19.62 9.04 14.25
C GLU A 159 -18.30 9.00 15.05
N ILE A 160 -18.11 7.95 15.85
CA ILE A 160 -16.88 7.75 16.64
C ILE A 160 -15.67 7.60 15.72
N ALA A 161 -15.75 6.77 14.68
CA ALA A 161 -14.67 6.56 13.73
C ALA A 161 -14.34 7.84 12.95
N GLU A 162 -15.35 8.56 12.49
CA GLU A 162 -15.20 9.79 11.70
C GLU A 162 -14.64 10.94 12.55
N SER A 163 -14.84 10.94 13.87
CA SER A 163 -14.26 11.95 14.76
C SER A 163 -12.72 11.94 14.83
N THR A 164 -12.03 10.92 14.30
CA THR A 164 -10.56 10.88 14.25
C THR A 164 -9.97 11.46 12.98
N THR A 165 -10.79 11.93 12.04
CA THR A 165 -10.32 12.32 10.70
C THR A 165 -11.22 13.37 10.07
N SER A 166 -10.64 14.30 9.32
CA SER A 166 -11.39 15.28 8.53
C SER A 166 -11.86 14.74 7.17
N HIS A 167 -11.31 13.62 6.71
CA HIS A 167 -11.51 13.12 5.34
C HIS A 167 -12.03 11.69 5.26
N GLY A 168 -11.76 10.87 6.28
CA GLY A 168 -12.22 9.49 6.32
C GLY A 168 -13.70 9.37 6.65
N LYS A 169 -14.39 8.45 5.97
CA LYS A 169 -15.80 8.12 6.26
C LYS A 169 -15.96 6.64 6.47
N LEU A 170 -16.60 6.20 7.55
CA LEU A 170 -16.93 4.79 7.75
C LEU A 170 -18.16 4.47 6.90
N VAL A 171 -17.96 3.63 5.88
CA VAL A 171 -18.98 3.28 4.89
C VAL A 171 -19.81 2.09 5.36
N LYS A 172 -19.16 1.05 5.89
CA LYS A 172 -19.79 -0.15 6.45
C LYS A 172 -18.81 -0.95 7.32
N ILE A 173 -19.33 -1.86 8.13
CA ILE A 173 -18.56 -2.90 8.82
C ILE A 173 -19.05 -4.25 8.29
N ASP A 174 -18.41 -4.74 7.23
CA ASP A 174 -18.88 -5.91 6.48
C ASP A 174 -17.76 -6.51 5.59
N PRO A 175 -17.63 -7.85 5.57
CA PRO A 175 -18.32 -8.82 6.42
C PRO A 175 -17.82 -8.82 7.87
N ILE A 176 -18.68 -9.27 8.78
CA ILE A 176 -18.32 -9.63 10.16
C ILE A 176 -18.24 -11.15 10.24
N ILE A 177 -17.02 -11.69 10.20
CA ILE A 177 -16.79 -13.14 10.19
C ILE A 177 -16.60 -13.64 11.62
N ILE A 178 -17.27 -14.75 11.96
CA ILE A 178 -17.09 -15.46 13.24
C ILE A 178 -16.45 -16.82 12.96
N VAL A 179 -15.37 -17.13 13.68
CA VAL A 179 -14.72 -18.45 13.67
C VAL A 179 -14.58 -18.92 15.11
N GLY A 180 -15.43 -19.84 15.55
CA GLY A 180 -15.51 -20.23 16.96
C GLY A 180 -15.87 -19.03 17.85
N ASN A 181 -15.01 -18.69 18.80
CA ASN A 181 -15.15 -17.51 19.68
C ASN A 181 -14.35 -16.28 19.21
N TYR A 182 -13.88 -16.27 17.96
CA TYR A 182 -13.19 -15.12 17.36
C TYR A 182 -14.11 -14.37 16.40
N VAL A 183 -14.05 -13.04 16.43
CA VAL A 183 -14.81 -12.14 15.56
C VAL A 183 -13.85 -11.25 14.77
N TYR A 184 -14.11 -11.13 13.48
CA TYR A 184 -13.32 -10.37 12.51
C TYR A 184 -14.23 -9.39 11.76
N PRO A 185 -14.56 -8.23 12.37
CA PRO A 185 -15.34 -7.19 11.70
C PRO A 185 -14.48 -6.47 10.67
N ARG A 186 -14.85 -6.49 9.39
CA ARG A 186 -14.11 -5.77 8.34
C ARG A 186 -14.65 -4.35 8.20
N PHE A 187 -13.98 -3.39 8.82
CA PHE A 187 -14.28 -1.97 8.66
C PHE A 187 -13.90 -1.50 7.25
N VAL A 188 -14.81 -0.77 6.61
CA VAL A 188 -14.69 -0.27 5.25
C VAL A 188 -14.82 1.24 5.26
N TYR A 189 -13.78 1.93 4.79
CA TYR A 189 -13.70 3.39 4.82
C TYR A 189 -13.52 3.97 3.42
N SER A 190 -14.09 5.16 3.19
CA SER A 190 -13.60 6.07 2.16
C SER A 190 -12.47 6.92 2.74
N THR A 191 -11.43 7.22 1.95
CA THR A 191 -10.18 7.83 2.44
C THR A 191 -9.74 9.07 1.66
N GLY A 192 -10.61 9.60 0.79
CA GLY A 192 -10.26 10.64 -0.19
C GLY A 192 -9.11 10.18 -1.09
N ASP A 193 -8.13 11.06 -1.28
CA ASP A 193 -6.97 10.80 -2.14
C ASP A 193 -5.84 10.04 -1.44
N SER A 194 -5.91 9.90 -0.11
CA SER A 194 -4.94 9.12 0.66
C SER A 194 -5.17 7.61 0.46
N MET A 195 -4.08 6.84 0.47
CA MET A 195 -4.19 5.38 0.62
C MET A 195 -4.89 5.01 1.94
N GLY A 196 -4.72 5.83 2.98
CA GLY A 196 -5.57 5.81 4.17
C GLY A 196 -5.22 4.80 5.26
N MET A 197 -4.15 4.01 5.13
CA MET A 197 -3.79 2.95 6.09
C MET A 197 -3.68 3.44 7.55
N ASN A 198 -2.98 4.55 7.79
CA ASN A 198 -2.83 5.08 9.15
C ASN A 198 -4.17 5.60 9.68
N MET A 199 -4.90 6.33 8.83
CA MET A 199 -6.21 6.88 9.17
C MET A 199 -7.20 5.78 9.58
N VAL A 200 -7.35 4.71 8.78
CA VAL A 200 -8.30 3.62 9.10
C VAL A 200 -7.87 2.86 10.36
N THR A 201 -6.58 2.84 10.68
CA THR A 201 -6.07 2.20 11.90
C THR A 201 -6.49 2.97 13.14
N ILE A 202 -6.26 4.29 13.15
CA ILE A 202 -6.63 5.17 14.27
C ILE A 202 -8.16 5.19 14.45
N ALA A 203 -8.91 5.30 13.34
CA ALA A 203 -10.37 5.29 13.38
C ALA A 203 -10.92 3.97 13.93
N THR A 204 -10.37 2.84 13.50
CA THR A 204 -10.78 1.52 14.01
C THR A 204 -10.41 1.34 15.48
N GLU A 205 -9.21 1.78 15.90
CA GLU A 205 -8.78 1.72 17.30
C GLU A 205 -9.73 2.48 18.23
N LYS A 206 -10.20 3.68 17.82
CA LYS A 206 -11.17 4.44 18.60
C LYS A 206 -12.52 3.73 18.73
N VAL A 207 -12.98 3.04 17.67
CA VAL A 207 -14.18 2.20 17.76
C VAL A 207 -13.98 0.99 18.69
N LEU A 208 -12.78 0.40 18.69
CA LEU A 208 -12.47 -0.73 19.58
C LEU A 208 -12.35 -0.31 21.04
N ALA A 209 -11.97 0.93 21.32
CA ALA A 209 -12.08 1.49 22.69
C ALA A 209 -13.54 1.52 23.15
N LYS A 210 -14.47 1.93 22.28
CA LYS A 210 -15.91 1.90 22.57
C LYS A 210 -16.45 0.47 22.77
N LEU A 211 -15.97 -0.50 22.00
CA LEU A 211 -16.30 -1.91 22.20
C LEU A 211 -15.93 -2.38 23.61
N TYR A 212 -14.75 -1.98 24.10
CA TYR A 212 -14.31 -2.32 25.45
C TYR A 212 -15.15 -1.64 26.53
N GLU A 213 -15.51 -0.36 26.35
CA GLU A 213 -16.39 0.36 27.29
C GLU A 213 -17.76 -0.30 27.42
N ASP A 214 -18.36 -0.71 26.29
CA ASP A 214 -19.72 -1.23 26.27
C ASP A 214 -19.81 -2.71 26.67
N LEU A 215 -18.84 -3.54 26.25
CA LEU A 215 -18.91 -5.01 26.38
C LEU A 215 -17.75 -5.63 27.17
N GLY A 216 -16.72 -4.85 27.56
CA GLY A 216 -15.53 -5.39 28.23
C GLY A 216 -14.66 -6.28 27.34
N VAL A 217 -14.87 -6.27 26.02
CA VAL A 217 -14.17 -7.14 25.06
C VAL A 217 -12.99 -6.42 24.43
N HIS A 218 -11.80 -7.03 24.46
CA HIS A 218 -10.60 -6.51 23.82
C HIS A 218 -10.34 -7.11 22.44
N ALA A 219 -9.83 -6.29 21.52
CA ALA A 219 -9.20 -6.81 20.31
C ALA A 219 -7.83 -7.41 20.66
N LEU A 220 -7.54 -8.61 20.14
CA LEU A 220 -6.21 -9.23 20.21
C LEU A 220 -5.20 -8.50 19.32
N ALA A 221 -5.67 -8.01 18.17
CA ALA A 221 -4.86 -7.29 17.22
C ALA A 221 -5.74 -6.36 16.39
N LEU A 222 -5.24 -5.16 16.09
CA LEU A 222 -5.89 -4.24 15.15
C LEU A 222 -5.95 -4.81 13.72
N SER A 223 -5.05 -5.74 13.38
CA SER A 223 -4.99 -6.41 12.07
C SER A 223 -5.03 -7.92 12.24
N GLY A 224 -6.22 -8.51 12.16
CA GLY A 224 -6.50 -9.94 12.21
C GLY A 224 -6.30 -10.68 10.88
N ASN A 225 -5.55 -10.10 9.94
CA ASN A 225 -5.35 -10.63 8.58
C ASN A 225 -6.64 -10.86 7.76
N LEU A 226 -7.78 -10.25 8.12
CA LEU A 226 -9.00 -10.20 7.30
C LEU A 226 -9.17 -8.85 6.55
N CYS A 227 -8.15 -7.98 6.58
CA CYS A 227 -8.21 -6.70 5.89
C CYS A 227 -8.39 -6.88 4.36
N VAL A 228 -7.54 -7.59 3.60
CA VAL A 228 -6.21 -8.16 3.88
C VAL A 228 -5.14 -7.22 3.33
N ASP A 229 -4.11 -6.91 4.12
CA ASP A 229 -3.05 -5.97 3.71
C ASP A 229 -1.75 -6.72 3.40
N LYS A 230 -1.21 -6.50 2.19
CA LYS A 230 0.08 -7.04 1.70
C LYS A 230 0.18 -8.58 1.67
N LYS A 231 -0.96 -9.29 1.60
CA LYS A 231 -1.02 -10.75 1.37
C LYS A 231 -2.11 -11.06 0.33
N PRO A 232 -1.93 -12.08 -0.53
CA PRO A 232 -2.96 -12.53 -1.44
C PRO A 232 -4.14 -13.11 -0.63
N ALA A 233 -5.37 -12.70 -0.95
CA ALA A 233 -6.56 -13.18 -0.27
C ALA A 233 -7.81 -13.07 -1.16
N ALA A 234 -8.63 -14.13 -1.18
CA ALA A 234 -9.87 -14.17 -1.95
C ALA A 234 -10.84 -13.03 -1.58
N ILE A 235 -10.92 -12.63 -0.31
CA ILE A 235 -11.77 -11.52 0.12
C ILE A 235 -11.38 -10.20 -0.55
N ASN A 236 -10.11 -9.94 -0.86
CA ASN A 236 -9.72 -8.75 -1.60
C ASN A 236 -10.13 -8.83 -3.09
N ILE A 237 -10.16 -10.03 -3.66
CA ILE A 237 -10.58 -10.25 -5.05
C ILE A 237 -12.11 -10.07 -5.16
N VAL A 238 -12.86 -10.67 -4.24
CA VAL A 238 -14.33 -10.68 -4.25
C VAL A 238 -14.91 -9.36 -3.77
N GLU A 239 -14.49 -8.88 -2.60
CA GLU A 239 -15.03 -7.65 -2.01
C GLU A 239 -14.32 -6.39 -2.53
N GLY A 240 -13.11 -6.50 -3.06
CA GLY A 240 -12.28 -5.34 -3.37
C GLY A 240 -11.57 -4.74 -2.14
N ARG A 241 -10.50 -3.99 -2.41
CA ARG A 241 -9.73 -3.18 -1.46
C ARG A 241 -8.89 -2.16 -2.23
N GLY A 242 -8.80 -0.93 -1.71
CA GLY A 242 -8.24 0.21 -2.42
C GLY A 242 -9.15 0.65 -3.57
N LYS A 243 -8.54 0.85 -4.74
CA LYS A 243 -9.26 1.17 -5.97
C LYS A 243 -9.55 -0.12 -6.74
N THR A 244 -10.81 -0.37 -7.07
CA THR A 244 -11.21 -1.42 -8.03
C THR A 244 -11.45 -0.75 -9.38
N VAL A 245 -10.65 -1.12 -10.37
CA VAL A 245 -10.64 -0.48 -11.69
C VAL A 245 -10.90 -1.52 -12.77
N VAL A 246 -11.74 -1.14 -13.74
CA VAL A 246 -11.97 -1.91 -14.97
C VAL A 246 -11.60 -1.07 -16.18
N ALA A 247 -11.07 -1.73 -17.22
CA ALA A 247 -10.72 -1.09 -18.47
C ALA A 247 -11.02 -2.01 -19.66
N ASP A 248 -11.44 -1.42 -20.76
CA ASP A 248 -11.70 -2.11 -22.02
C ASP A 248 -11.25 -1.28 -23.23
N ILE A 249 -11.13 -1.96 -24.38
CA ILE A 249 -10.80 -1.34 -25.66
C ILE A 249 -11.19 -2.28 -26.80
N LEU A 250 -11.61 -1.71 -27.93
CA LEU A 250 -11.72 -2.41 -29.21
C LEU A 250 -10.52 -2.06 -30.09
N ILE A 251 -9.70 -3.04 -30.47
CA ILE A 251 -8.54 -2.82 -31.33
C ILE A 251 -8.84 -3.34 -32.74
N PRO A 252 -8.86 -2.46 -33.77
CA PRO A 252 -9.05 -2.87 -35.16
C PRO A 252 -8.03 -3.91 -35.62
N GLU A 253 -8.46 -4.87 -36.45
CA GLU A 253 -7.60 -5.96 -36.94
C GLU A 253 -6.30 -5.44 -37.60
N ALA A 254 -6.41 -4.37 -38.39
CA ALA A 254 -5.25 -3.73 -39.03
C ALA A 254 -4.20 -3.29 -37.99
N ILE A 255 -4.63 -2.75 -36.85
CA ILE A 255 -3.75 -2.33 -35.76
C ILE A 255 -3.15 -3.55 -35.04
N VAL A 256 -3.95 -4.59 -34.80
CA VAL A 256 -3.45 -5.85 -34.21
C VAL A 256 -2.34 -6.44 -35.08
N ARG A 257 -2.54 -6.55 -36.40
CA ARG A 257 -1.52 -7.06 -37.33
C ARG A 257 -0.30 -6.13 -37.41
N ALA A 258 -0.52 -4.82 -37.55
CA ALA A 258 0.56 -3.86 -37.76
C ALA A 258 1.41 -3.64 -36.51
N LYS A 259 0.81 -3.53 -35.32
CA LYS A 259 1.51 -3.19 -34.07
C LYS A 259 1.72 -4.40 -33.17
N LEU A 260 0.73 -5.27 -33.00
CA LEU A 260 0.83 -6.47 -32.14
C LEU A 260 1.38 -7.70 -32.87
N LYS A 261 1.54 -7.64 -34.21
CA LYS A 261 2.16 -8.68 -35.03
C LYS A 261 1.50 -10.05 -34.83
N THR A 262 0.18 -10.06 -34.65
CA THR A 262 -0.62 -11.26 -34.40
C THR A 262 -2.04 -11.09 -34.97
N THR A 263 -2.97 -11.98 -34.61
CA THR A 263 -4.40 -11.90 -34.95
C THR A 263 -5.25 -11.91 -33.68
N ALA A 264 -6.48 -11.39 -33.76
CA ALA A 264 -7.41 -11.40 -32.64
C ALA A 264 -7.71 -12.84 -32.14
N LYS A 265 -7.90 -13.79 -33.06
CA LYS A 265 -8.13 -15.21 -32.74
C LYS A 265 -6.97 -15.83 -31.96
N ALA A 266 -5.72 -15.54 -32.35
CA ALA A 266 -4.56 -16.04 -31.62
C ALA A 266 -4.44 -15.41 -30.21
N ILE A 267 -4.81 -14.13 -30.06
CA ILE A 267 -4.86 -13.47 -28.74
C ILE A 267 -5.92 -14.15 -27.85
N GLU A 268 -7.11 -14.38 -28.39
CA GLU A 268 -8.20 -15.07 -27.69
C GLU A 268 -7.79 -16.47 -27.24
N GLU A 269 -7.23 -17.27 -28.15
CA GLU A 269 -6.77 -18.64 -27.86
C GLU A 269 -5.73 -18.67 -26.73
N VAL A 270 -4.73 -17.79 -26.79
CA VAL A 270 -3.72 -17.67 -25.73
C VAL A 270 -4.33 -17.20 -24.41
N ASN A 271 -5.28 -16.26 -24.45
CA ASN A 271 -5.93 -15.78 -23.23
C ASN A 271 -6.72 -16.89 -22.54
N VAL A 272 -7.52 -17.65 -23.30
CA VAL A 272 -8.31 -18.78 -22.78
C VAL A 272 -7.40 -19.87 -22.23
N ALA A 273 -6.32 -20.23 -22.92
CA ALA A 273 -5.45 -21.32 -22.49
C ALA A 273 -4.52 -20.97 -21.32
N LYS A 274 -4.23 -19.69 -21.08
CA LYS A 274 -3.19 -19.25 -20.13
C LYS A 274 -3.70 -18.46 -18.93
N ASN A 275 -4.79 -17.69 -19.07
CA ASN A 275 -5.24 -16.74 -18.04
C ASN A 275 -6.57 -17.13 -17.37
N LEU A 276 -7.33 -18.05 -17.97
CA LEU A 276 -8.58 -18.62 -17.43
C LEU A 276 -8.35 -20.07 -17.01
#